data_AF-A0A553FRG9-F1
#
_entry.id   AF-A0A553FRG9-F1
#
_cell.length_a   1.000
_cell.length_b   1.000
_cell.length_c   1.000
_cell.angle_alpha   90.00
_cell.angle_beta   90.00
_cell.angle_gamma   90.00
#
_symmetry.space_group_name_H-M   'P 1'
#
loop_
_entity.id
_entity.type
_entity.pdbx_description
1 polymer ?
#
loop_
_entity_poly.entity_id
_entity_poly.type
_entity_poly.pdbx_seq_one_letter_code
_entity_poly.pdbx_strand_id
1 'polypeptide(L)'
;MTKTKISAPLVLDIISAFARFYMAYVWIKAGASKLTDQLAVSQSIKAYEIFTPEWSHYLSYLIGPLEICGGLLLLLGLFLRPSAWVGQIVLVLFMIGIAQAWARGLGIDCGCFSVSPDEDAQVMNYMMTLLRDVFYSVLMVWTIKRPFTKFALHP
;
A
#
# COMPACT_ATOMS: atom_id res chain seq x y z
N MET A 1 -11.12 34.83 22.67
CA MET A 1 -10.20 34.01 21.84
C MET A 1 -9.47 33.01 22.72
N THR A 2 -10.04 31.83 22.91
CA THR A 2 -9.41 30.71 23.62
C THR A 2 -8.29 30.16 22.74
N LYS A 3 -7.03 30.41 23.12
CA LYS A 3 -5.88 29.72 22.51
C LYS A 3 -6.00 28.24 22.84
N THR A 4 -6.48 27.44 21.89
CA THR A 4 -6.47 25.98 21.99
C THR A 4 -5.02 25.55 22.13
N LYS A 5 -4.59 25.24 23.36
CA LYS A 5 -3.24 24.70 23.59
C LYS A 5 -3.21 23.32 22.96
N ILE A 6 -2.57 23.21 21.79
CA ILE A 6 -2.29 21.93 21.15
C ILE A 6 -1.44 21.12 22.13
N SER A 7 -2.06 20.10 22.72
CA SER A 7 -1.36 19.21 23.66
C SER A 7 -0.67 18.10 22.85
N ALA A 8 0.53 17.71 23.27
CA ALA A 8 1.25 16.56 22.69
C ALA A 8 0.38 15.30 22.48
N PRO A 9 -0.51 14.88 23.41
CA PRO A 9 -1.38 13.73 23.18
C PRO A 9 -2.39 13.95 22.05
N LEU A 10 -2.91 15.18 21.87
CA LEU A 10 -3.84 15.49 20.78
C LEU A 10 -3.16 15.35 19.42
N VAL A 11 -1.92 15.83 19.30
CA VAL A 11 -1.13 15.71 18.06
C VAL A 11 -0.91 14.23 17.71
N LEU A 12 -0.52 13.43 18.70
CA LEU A 12 -0.31 11.99 18.50
C LEU A 12 -1.59 11.26 18.08
N ASP A 13 -2.74 11.64 18.65
CA ASP A 13 -4.05 11.08 18.26
C ASP A 13 -4.40 11.44 16.80
N ILE A 14 -4.14 12.68 16.38
CA ILE A 14 -4.35 13.12 15.00
C ILE A 14 -3.45 12.35 14.03
N ILE A 15 -2.17 12.14 14.37
CA ILE A 15 -1.24 11.35 13.55
C ILE A 15 -1.73 9.90 13.44
N SER A 16 -2.15 9.28 14.55
CA SER A 16 -2.67 7.91 14.53
C SER A 16 -3.98 7.79 13.72
N ALA A 17 -4.87 8.78 13.80
CA ALA A 17 -6.08 8.83 12.99
C ALA A 17 -5.75 8.96 11.51
N PHE A 18 -4.87 9.90 11.16
CA PHE A 18 -4.41 10.10 9.80
C PHE A 18 -3.78 8.83 9.24
N ALA A 19 -2.84 8.21 9.96
CA ALA A 19 -2.17 6.98 9.53
C ALA A 19 -3.19 5.87 9.22
N ARG A 20 -4.16 5.64 10.10
CA ARG A 20 -5.20 4.62 9.90
C ARG A 20 -6.06 4.90 8.66
N PHE A 21 -6.68 6.08 8.59
CA PHE A 21 -7.64 6.38 7.51
C PHE A 21 -6.95 6.56 6.15
N TYR A 22 -5.77 7.16 6.15
CA TYR A 22 -4.99 7.32 4.93
C TYR A 22 -4.52 5.96 4.40
N MET A 23 -3.99 5.08 5.26
CA MET A 23 -3.60 3.73 4.82
C MET A 23 -4.80 2.92 4.33
N ALA A 24 -5.95 3.02 5.00
CA ALA A 24 -7.19 2.39 4.53
C ALA A 24 -7.59 2.87 3.12
N TYR A 25 -7.55 4.19 2.89
CA TYR A 25 -7.83 4.77 1.58
C TYR A 25 -6.85 4.27 0.50
N VAL A 26 -5.54 4.31 0.78
CA VAL A 26 -4.50 3.86 -0.16
C VAL A 26 -4.72 2.40 -0.55
N TRP A 27 -4.99 1.53 0.43
CA TRP A 27 -5.22 0.11 0.21
C TRP A 27 -6.47 -0.18 -0.62
N ILE A 28 -7.60 0.48 -0.31
CA ILE A 28 -8.84 0.33 -1.07
C ILE A 28 -8.66 0.83 -2.50
N LYS A 29 -8.03 2.00 -2.67
CA LYS A 29 -7.78 2.58 -4.00
C LYS A 29 -6.87 1.69 -4.83
N ALA A 30 -5.80 1.17 -4.24
CA ALA A 30 -4.86 0.28 -4.91
C ALA A 30 -5.51 -1.06 -5.31
N GLY A 31 -6.36 -1.61 -4.45
CA GLY A 31 -7.09 -2.85 -4.79
C GLY A 31 -8.15 -2.62 -5.87
N ALA A 32 -8.87 -1.50 -5.82
CA ALA A 32 -9.87 -1.14 -6.83
C ALA A 32 -9.25 -0.92 -8.21
N SER A 33 -8.06 -0.31 -8.30
CA SER A 33 -7.37 -0.16 -9.59
C SER A 33 -6.95 -1.52 -10.16
N LYS A 34 -6.53 -2.47 -9.32
CA LYS A 34 -6.14 -3.83 -9.74
C LYS A 34 -7.31 -4.71 -10.18
N LEU A 35 -8.52 -4.45 -9.68
CA LEU A 35 -9.74 -5.12 -10.15
C LEU A 35 -10.19 -4.65 -11.53
N THR A 36 -9.85 -3.41 -11.89
CA THR A 36 -10.33 -2.80 -13.14
C THR A 36 -9.58 -3.34 -14.37
N ASP A 37 -8.27 -3.64 -14.22
CA ASP A 37 -7.44 -4.13 -15.32
C ASP A 37 -6.53 -5.29 -14.86
N GLN A 38 -7.13 -6.48 -14.80
CA GLN A 38 -6.41 -7.71 -14.40
C GLN A 38 -5.34 -8.13 -15.41
N LEU A 39 -5.51 -7.78 -16.69
CA LEU A 39 -4.53 -8.13 -17.71
C LEU A 39 -3.24 -7.32 -17.50
N ALA A 40 -3.36 -6.01 -17.27
CA ALA A 40 -2.23 -5.16 -16.94
C ALA A 40 -1.52 -5.64 -15.66
N VAL A 41 -2.27 -5.97 -14.60
CA VAL A 41 -1.68 -6.51 -13.36
C VAL A 41 -0.93 -7.81 -13.60
N SER A 42 -1.48 -8.74 -14.38
CA SER A 42 -0.81 -10.01 -14.72
C SER A 42 0.47 -9.78 -15.52
N GLN A 43 0.44 -8.86 -16.49
CA GLN A 43 1.63 -8.48 -17.27
C GLN A 43 2.70 -7.84 -16.39
N SER A 44 2.31 -6.92 -15.49
CA SER A 44 3.24 -6.32 -14.53
C SER A 44 3.88 -7.38 -13.62
N ILE A 45 3.12 -8.36 -13.12
CA ILE A 45 3.66 -9.46 -12.29
C ILE A 45 4.63 -10.33 -13.09
N LYS A 46 4.28 -10.67 -14.34
CA LYS A 46 5.17 -11.44 -15.24
C LYS A 46 6.47 -10.71 -15.53
N ALA A 47 6.42 -9.39 -15.65
CA ALA A 47 7.60 -8.56 -15.91
C ALA A 47 8.64 -8.60 -14.78
N TYR A 48 8.28 -9.02 -13.57
CA TYR A 48 9.26 -9.26 -12.50
C TYR A 48 10.14 -10.49 -12.75
N GLU A 49 9.74 -11.40 -13.64
CA GLU A 49 10.46 -12.65 -13.94
C GLU A 49 10.76 -13.51 -12.69
N ILE A 50 9.94 -13.37 -11.63
CA ILE A 50 10.06 -14.14 -10.37
C ILE A 50 9.17 -15.39 -10.41
N PHE A 51 7.97 -15.26 -10.97
CA PHE A 51 6.94 -16.31 -10.95
C PHE A 51 6.69 -16.90 -12.33
N THR A 52 6.18 -18.14 -12.38
CA THR A 52 5.73 -18.72 -13.64
C THR A 52 4.47 -17.99 -14.15
N PRO A 53 4.13 -18.11 -15.45
CA PRO A 53 2.96 -17.44 -16.02
C PRO A 53 1.64 -17.79 -15.31
N GLU A 54 1.48 -19.05 -14.89
CA GLU A 54 0.32 -19.54 -14.14
C GLU A 54 0.20 -18.84 -12.78
N TRP A 55 1.28 -18.82 -11.99
CA TRP A 55 1.30 -18.15 -10.69
C TRP A 55 1.05 -16.65 -10.81
N SER A 56 1.57 -16.01 -11.86
CA SER A 56 1.35 -14.58 -12.12
C SER A 56 -0.12 -14.26 -12.39
N HIS A 57 -0.83 -15.18 -13.06
CA HIS A 57 -2.27 -15.04 -13.29
C HIS A 57 -3.07 -15.24 -12.00
N TYR A 58 -2.77 -16.27 -11.21
CA TYR A 58 -3.43 -16.45 -9.91
C TYR A 58 -3.23 -15.27 -8.96
N LEU A 59 -2.00 -14.74 -8.89
CA LEU A 59 -1.68 -13.56 -8.07
C LEU A 59 -2.45 -12.32 -8.53
N SER A 60 -2.63 -12.10 -9.85
CA SER A 60 -3.38 -10.94 -10.34
C SER A 60 -4.85 -10.95 -9.90
N TYR A 61 -5.46 -12.13 -9.73
CA TYR A 61 -6.83 -12.24 -9.19
C TYR A 61 -6.89 -12.09 -7.67
N LEU A 62 -5.84 -12.48 -6.96
CA LEU A 62 -5.85 -12.53 -5.49
C LEU A 62 -5.47 -11.19 -4.84
N ILE A 63 -4.53 -10.44 -5.42
CA ILE A 63 -3.96 -9.24 -4.79
C ILE A 63 -5.03 -8.14 -4.60
N GLY A 64 -5.82 -7.84 -5.63
CA GLY A 64 -6.82 -6.77 -5.57
C GLY A 64 -7.85 -6.96 -4.44
N PRO A 65 -8.54 -8.11 -4.35
CA PRO A 65 -9.46 -8.40 -3.26
C PRO A 65 -8.80 -8.35 -1.87
N LEU A 66 -7.57 -8.87 -1.72
CA LEU A 66 -6.86 -8.84 -0.45
C LEU A 66 -6.53 -7.42 0.01
N GLU A 67 -6.13 -6.54 -0.89
CA GLU A 67 -5.88 -5.12 -0.59
C GLU A 67 -7.15 -4.39 -0.17
N ILE A 68 -8.28 -4.64 -0.85
CA ILE A 68 -9.57 -4.06 -0.46
C ILE A 68 -10.01 -4.57 0.91
N CYS A 69 -9.93 -5.88 1.15
CA CYS A 69 -10.24 -6.47 2.45
C CYS A 69 -9.37 -5.88 3.57
N GLY A 70 -8.06 -5.78 3.37
CA GLY A 70 -7.15 -5.17 4.33
C GLY A 70 -7.46 -3.69 4.59
N GLY A 71 -7.76 -2.94 3.53
CA GLY A 71 -8.15 -1.53 3.63
C GLY A 71 -9.48 -1.34 4.37
N LEU A 72 -10.46 -2.21 4.16
CA LEU A 72 -11.74 -2.21 4.88
C LEU A 72 -11.57 -2.57 6.35
N LEU A 73 -10.71 -3.54 6.69
CA LEU A 73 -10.40 -3.89 8.07
C LEU A 73 -9.77 -2.69 8.81
N LEU A 74 -8.85 -1.97 8.17
CA LEU A 74 -8.27 -0.74 8.73
C LEU A 74 -9.30 0.39 8.83
N LEU A 75 -10.17 0.55 7.83
CA LEU A 75 -11.22 1.57 7.81
C LEU A 75 -12.20 1.37 8.96
N LEU A 76 -12.76 0.16 9.08
CA LEU A 76 -13.73 -0.23 10.11
C LEU A 76 -13.07 -0.39 11.49
N GLY A 77 -11.75 -0.55 11.52
CA GLY A 77 -10.99 -0.76 12.74
C GLY A 77 -11.30 -2.11 13.36
N LEU A 78 -11.29 -3.14 12.53
CA LEU A 78 -11.43 -4.54 12.91
C LEU A 78 -10.04 -5.16 12.96
N PHE A 79 -9.65 -5.71 14.11
CA PHE A 79 -8.34 -6.33 14.33
C PHE A 79 -7.20 -5.43 13.83
N LEU A 80 -7.12 -4.19 14.35
CA LEU A 80 -6.23 -3.14 13.82
C LEU A 80 -4.76 -3.57 13.81
N ARG A 81 -4.32 -4.26 14.86
CA ARG A 81 -2.94 -4.73 14.97
C ARG A 81 -2.63 -5.87 14.00
N PRO A 82 -3.39 -6.98 13.96
CA PRO A 82 -3.17 -8.04 12.98
C PRO A 82 -3.28 -7.55 11.52
N SER A 83 -4.30 -6.73 11.21
CA SER A 83 -4.48 -6.21 9.85
C SER A 83 -3.33 -5.32 9.41
N ALA A 84 -2.85 -4.42 10.29
CA ALA A 84 -1.68 -3.59 10.00
C ALA A 84 -0.39 -4.41 9.87
N TRP A 85 -0.22 -5.50 10.63
CA TRP A 85 0.91 -6.41 10.49
C TRP A 85 0.93 -7.13 9.15
N VAL A 86 -0.19 -7.73 8.76
CA VAL A 86 -0.32 -8.37 7.45
C VAL A 86 -0.05 -7.34 6.35
N GLY A 87 -0.59 -6.13 6.49
CA GLY A 87 -0.37 -5.09 5.51
C GLY A 87 1.08 -4.61 5.41
N GLN A 88 1.76 -4.49 6.54
CA GLN A 88 3.18 -4.18 6.59
C GLN A 88 4.02 -5.25 5.87
N ILE A 89 3.71 -6.53 6.09
CA ILE A 89 4.43 -7.65 5.45
C ILE A 89 4.24 -7.59 3.93
N VAL A 90 2.99 -7.45 3.47
CA VAL A 90 2.68 -7.38 2.04
C VAL A 90 3.38 -6.18 1.38
N LEU A 91 3.36 -5.01 2.03
CA LEU A 91 4.03 -3.80 1.53
C LEU A 91 5.55 -4.00 1.43
N VAL A 92 6.19 -4.63 2.43
CA VAL A 92 7.63 -4.91 2.40
C VAL A 92 7.98 -5.90 1.29
N LEU A 93 7.17 -6.95 1.10
CA LEU A 93 7.36 -7.90 -0.01
C LEU A 93 7.28 -7.19 -1.36
N PHE A 94 6.33 -6.26 -1.53
CA PHE A 94 6.21 -5.45 -2.74
C PHE A 94 7.43 -4.55 -2.96
N MET A 95 7.91 -3.89 -1.91
CA MET A 95 9.14 -3.08 -1.96
C MET A 95 10.37 -3.91 -2.35
N ILE A 96 10.51 -5.14 -1.82
CA ILE A 96 11.60 -6.05 -2.17
C ILE A 96 11.50 -6.44 -3.65
N GLY A 97 10.30 -6.74 -4.15
CA GLY A 97 10.07 -7.02 -5.56
C GLY A 97 10.52 -5.88 -6.46
N ILE A 98 10.10 -4.64 -6.16
CA ILE A 98 10.51 -3.44 -6.91
C ILE A 98 12.01 -3.22 -6.85
N ALA A 99 12.62 -3.35 -5.66
CA ALA A 99 14.06 -3.17 -5.49
C ALA A 99 14.87 -4.22 -6.27
N GLN A 100 14.39 -5.47 -6.31
CA GLN A 100 15.01 -6.54 -7.10
C GLN A 100 14.89 -6.29 -8.61
N ALA A 101 13.73 -5.84 -9.08
CA ALA A 101 13.54 -5.47 -10.47
C ALA A 101 14.46 -4.31 -10.88
N TRP A 102 14.57 -3.30 -10.02
CA TRP A 102 15.46 -2.16 -10.24
C TRP A 102 16.93 -2.59 -10.29
N ALA A 103 17.36 -3.48 -9.39
CA ALA A 103 18.72 -4.02 -9.40
C ALA A 103 19.06 -4.84 -10.67
N ARG A 104 18.05 -5.45 -11.31
CA ARG A 104 18.19 -6.16 -12.59
C ARG A 104 18.09 -5.25 -13.81
N GLY A 105 17.80 -3.96 -13.62
CA GLY A 105 17.58 -3.03 -14.73
C GLY A 105 16.31 -3.32 -15.54
N LEU A 106 15.35 -4.06 -14.99
CA LEU A 106 14.08 -4.33 -15.66
C LEU A 106 13.24 -3.05 -15.65
N GLY A 107 12.85 -2.54 -16.83
CA GLY A 107 11.92 -1.43 -16.99
C GLY A 107 10.48 -1.88 -16.78
N ILE A 108 10.06 -2.00 -15.51
CA ILE A 108 8.73 -2.52 -15.15
C ILE A 108 7.78 -1.36 -14.89
N ASP A 109 6.64 -1.38 -15.56
CA ASP A 109 5.50 -0.55 -15.21
C ASP A 109 4.58 -1.32 -14.24
N CYS A 110 4.56 -0.91 -12.97
CA CYS A 110 3.78 -1.58 -11.94
C CYS A 110 2.30 -1.17 -11.91
N GLY A 111 1.87 -0.26 -12.80
CA GLY A 111 0.46 0.10 -13.01
C GLY A 111 -0.27 0.69 -11.78
N CYS A 112 0.43 0.90 -10.66
CA CYS A 112 -0.20 1.33 -9.40
C CYS A 112 -0.65 2.80 -9.41
N PHE A 113 -0.10 3.65 -10.29
CA PHE A 113 -0.49 5.05 -10.46
C PHE A 113 -0.24 5.49 -11.92
N SER A 114 -1.33 5.66 -12.69
CA SER A 114 -1.47 6.27 -14.04
C SER A 114 -0.23 6.42 -14.95
N VAL A 115 -0.34 5.83 -16.14
CA VAL A 115 0.59 5.96 -17.27
C VAL A 115 0.50 7.36 -17.88
N SER A 116 1.62 8.08 -17.98
CA SER A 116 1.74 9.32 -18.80
C SER A 116 2.42 8.97 -20.13
N PRO A 117 1.87 9.37 -21.29
CA PRO A 117 2.34 8.90 -22.60
C PRO A 117 3.58 9.61 -23.17
N ASP A 118 4.12 10.65 -22.51
CA ASP A 118 5.10 11.58 -23.11
C ASP A 118 6.53 11.53 -22.52
N GLU A 119 6.82 10.62 -21.58
CA GLU A 119 8.19 10.38 -21.12
C GLU A 119 8.66 9.02 -21.62
N ASP A 120 9.92 8.93 -22.08
CA ASP A 120 10.61 7.70 -22.52
C ASP A 120 10.05 6.48 -21.78
N ALA A 121 9.20 5.75 -22.50
CA ALA A 121 8.49 4.59 -21.99
C ALA A 121 9.53 3.56 -21.58
N GLN A 122 9.89 3.50 -20.28
CA GLN A 122 10.28 2.28 -19.55
C GLN A 122 10.90 2.49 -18.15
N VAL A 123 11.17 3.71 -17.68
CA VAL A 123 11.79 3.87 -16.35
C VAL A 123 10.82 4.52 -15.37
N MET A 124 10.04 3.69 -14.66
CA MET A 124 9.42 4.14 -13.42
C MET A 124 10.49 4.80 -12.55
N ASN A 125 10.17 5.93 -11.90
CA ASN A 125 11.10 6.58 -10.98
C ASN A 125 11.18 5.73 -9.69
N TYR A 126 11.94 4.62 -9.76
CA TYR A 126 12.06 3.61 -8.70
C TYR A 126 12.35 4.23 -7.35
N MET A 127 13.15 5.29 -7.33
CA MET A 127 13.46 6.08 -6.15
C MET A 127 12.21 6.69 -5.50
N MET A 128 11.36 7.36 -6.28
CA MET A 128 10.13 7.98 -5.77
C MET A 128 9.12 6.92 -5.31
N THR A 129 9.00 5.82 -6.05
CA THR A 129 8.13 4.71 -5.69
C THR A 129 8.55 4.07 -4.37
N LEU A 130 9.85 3.75 -4.20
CA LEU A 130 10.37 3.19 -2.96
C LEU A 130 10.26 4.19 -1.80
N LEU A 131 10.50 5.48 -2.02
CA LEU A 131 10.35 6.51 -0.98
C LEU A 131 8.90 6.63 -0.50
N ARG A 132 7.95 6.62 -1.42
CA ARG A 132 6.51 6.57 -1.11
C ARG A 132 6.16 5.31 -0.32
N ASP A 133 6.69 4.16 -0.71
CA ASP A 133 6.38 2.89 -0.02
C ASP A 133 7.05 2.83 1.37
N VAL A 134 8.23 3.43 1.55
CA VAL A 134 8.83 3.66 2.87
C VAL A 134 7.93 4.54 3.73
N PHE A 135 7.35 5.60 3.18
CA PHE A 135 6.40 6.44 3.90
C PHE A 135 5.16 5.65 4.34
N TYR A 136 4.57 4.84 3.46
CA TYR A 136 3.45 3.95 3.80
C TYR A 136 3.84 2.93 4.88
N SER A 137 5.04 2.38 4.82
CA SER A 137 5.59 1.46 5.82
C SER A 137 5.72 2.15 7.20
N VAL A 138 6.18 3.40 7.24
CA VAL A 138 6.23 4.17 8.49
C VAL A 138 4.83 4.36 9.08
N LEU A 139 3.82 4.67 8.26
CA LEU A 139 2.44 4.83 8.72
C LEU A 139 1.83 3.50 9.24
N MET A 140 2.16 2.38 8.61
CA MET A 140 1.72 1.07 9.07
C MET A 140 2.38 0.69 10.41
N VAL A 141 3.70 0.86 10.53
CA VAL A 141 4.40 0.64 11.82
C VAL A 141 3.86 1.56 12.91
N TRP A 142 3.53 2.82 12.58
CA TRP A 142 2.88 3.73 13.51
C TRP A 142 1.52 3.21 13.97
N THR A 143 0.70 2.71 13.04
CA THR A 143 -0.62 2.13 13.32
C THR A 143 -0.50 0.88 14.21
N ILE A 144 0.53 0.06 14.03
CA ILE A 144 0.82 -1.11 14.89
C ILE A 144 1.16 -0.67 16.33
N LYS A 145 2.04 0.33 16.47
CA LYS A 145 2.53 0.80 17.78
C LYS A 145 1.48 1.61 18.55
N ARG A 146 0.76 2.50 17.86
CA ARG A 146 -0.24 3.42 18.42
C ARG A 146 -1.54 3.36 17.60
N PRO A 147 -2.30 2.25 17.69
CA PRO A 147 -3.56 2.11 16.95
C PRO A 147 -4.58 3.14 17.42
N PHE A 148 -5.25 3.79 16.46
CA PHE A 148 -6.32 4.73 16.76
C PHE A 148 -7.64 3.98 16.98
N THR A 149 -8.05 3.84 18.25
CA THR A 149 -9.20 3.04 18.66
C THR A 149 -10.52 3.82 18.76
N LYS A 150 -10.50 5.16 18.74
CA LYS A 150 -11.68 6.02 19.00
C LYS A 150 -12.84 5.91 17.99
N PHE A 151 -12.68 5.15 16.91
CA PHE A 151 -13.74 4.80 15.94
C PHE A 151 -13.56 3.36 15.42
N ALA A 152 -13.07 2.45 16.26
CA ALA A 152 -12.90 1.04 15.91
C ALA A 152 -14.15 0.26 16.32
N LEU A 153 -14.68 -0.57 15.41
CA LEU A 153 -15.76 -1.50 15.73
C LEU A 153 -15.28 -2.63 16.64
N HIS A 154 -14.07 -3.17 16.40
CA HIS A 154 -13.42 -4.16 17.26
C HIS A 154 -11.89 -4.07 17.11
N PRO A 155 -11.20 -3.24 17.94
CA PRO A 155 -9.80 -2.88 17.74
C PRO A 155 -8.81 -4.04 17.89
#